data_AF-A0A4Y9XJX3-F1
#
_entry.id   AF-A0A4Y9XJX3-F1
#
_cell.length_a   1.000
_cell.length_b   1.000
_cell.length_c   1.000
_cell.angle_alpha   90.00
_cell.angle_beta   90.00
_cell.angle_gamma   90.00
#
_symmetry.space_group_name_H-M   'P 1'
#
loop_
_entity.id
_entity.type
_entity.pdbx_description
1 polymer ?
#
loop_
_entity_poly.entity_id
_entity_poly.type
_entity_poly.pdbx_seq_one_letter_code
_entity_poly.pdbx_strand_id
1 'polypeptide(L)'
;MSLRTLVLFAIAVVASAVQVTETASKLTFSNARVSFDVQKSNGYIQNVTYQGTSLLGPVSGNAGQLYTDWPSNGFSLVANSSRQVLQGRDWAGIVITDNNTATGSLVQRSWFLRDEESGIHSFLRLAYFNETKPNQGALGESRTMFRPNTPLWTHIVTNNEQYATHPSDQAIANEIQVQDATWYIANTPNEPYVKEEADYWTKYTFADNQTNKAHGLYGVDASGDAFGAWWVVGQKDTFFGGPNHFDLMVDGIA
;
A
#
# COMPACT_ATOMS: atom_id res chain seq x y z
N MET A 1 -40.34 -56.52 -5.93
CA MET A 1 -39.11 -55.77 -6.25
C MET A 1 -39.38 -54.30 -6.00
N SER A 2 -38.83 -53.72 -4.92
CA SER A 2 -39.03 -52.32 -4.54
C SER A 2 -37.85 -51.50 -5.06
N LEU A 3 -38.08 -50.64 -6.04
CA LEU A 3 -37.07 -49.72 -6.57
C LEU A 3 -36.84 -48.60 -5.56
N ARG A 4 -35.68 -48.58 -4.90
CA ARG A 4 -35.26 -47.48 -4.02
C ARG A 4 -34.66 -46.37 -4.88
N THR A 5 -35.36 -45.24 -4.97
CA THR A 5 -34.85 -44.02 -5.60
C THR A 5 -33.74 -43.43 -4.73
N LEU A 6 -32.52 -43.41 -5.26
CA LEU A 6 -31.38 -42.74 -4.64
C LEU A 6 -31.47 -41.25 -5.00
N VAL A 7 -31.76 -40.38 -4.02
CA VAL A 7 -31.73 -38.93 -4.20
C VAL A 7 -30.28 -38.46 -4.02
N LEU A 8 -29.63 -38.06 -5.11
CA LEU A 8 -28.30 -37.43 -5.07
C LEU A 8 -28.47 -35.95 -4.71
N PHE A 9 -28.09 -35.55 -3.50
CA PHE A 9 -27.94 -34.14 -3.16
C PHE A 9 -26.64 -33.62 -3.77
N ALA A 10 -26.73 -32.85 -4.85
CA ALA A 10 -25.61 -32.07 -5.35
C ALA A 10 -25.37 -30.90 -4.37
N ILE A 11 -24.34 -31.02 -3.53
CA ILE A 11 -23.83 -29.90 -2.77
C ILE A 11 -23.11 -29.00 -3.78
N ALA A 12 -23.74 -27.88 -4.16
CA ALA A 12 -23.06 -26.84 -4.91
C ALA A 12 -21.95 -26.30 -4.01
N VAL A 13 -20.70 -26.67 -4.30
CA VAL A 13 -19.54 -26.00 -3.73
C VAL A 13 -19.57 -24.59 -4.29
N VAL A 14 -20.00 -23.63 -3.47
CA VAL A 14 -19.88 -22.22 -3.82
C VAL A 14 -18.40 -21.91 -3.83
N ALA A 15 -17.80 -21.82 -5.02
CA ALA A 15 -16.45 -21.34 -5.15
C ALA A 15 -16.39 -19.96 -4.51
N SER A 16 -15.47 -19.75 -3.58
CA SER A 16 -15.24 -18.41 -3.05
C SER A 16 -14.81 -17.53 -4.22
N ALA A 17 -15.42 -16.36 -4.33
CA ALA A 17 -15.19 -15.52 -5.49
C ALA A 17 -13.79 -14.86 -5.46
N VAL A 18 -13.21 -14.72 -4.25
CA VAL A 18 -11.78 -14.44 -4.06
C VAL A 18 -11.03 -15.75 -3.86
N GLN A 19 -10.10 -16.04 -4.75
CA GLN A 19 -9.21 -17.18 -4.65
C GLN A 19 -8.05 -16.87 -3.70
N VAL A 20 -7.73 -17.84 -2.84
CA VAL A 20 -6.56 -17.77 -1.97
C VAL A 20 -5.73 -19.02 -2.20
N THR A 21 -4.48 -18.83 -2.61
CA THR A 21 -3.52 -19.93 -2.78
C THR A 21 -2.31 -19.72 -1.91
N GLU A 22 -1.75 -20.80 -1.38
CA GLU A 22 -0.64 -20.74 -0.43
C GLU A 22 0.55 -21.55 -0.94
N THR A 23 1.75 -20.99 -0.80
CA THR A 23 3.02 -21.71 -1.01
C THR A 23 3.82 -21.70 0.29
N ALA A 24 5.02 -22.28 0.29
CA ALA A 24 5.92 -22.20 1.44
C ALA A 24 6.27 -20.75 1.84
N SER A 25 6.33 -19.82 0.86
CA SER A 25 6.83 -18.45 1.07
C SER A 25 5.77 -17.36 1.02
N LYS A 26 4.60 -17.59 0.40
CA LYS A 26 3.59 -16.54 0.21
C LYS A 26 2.15 -17.05 0.24
N LEU A 27 1.23 -16.10 0.38
CA LEU A 27 -0.21 -16.25 0.13
C LEU A 27 -0.59 -15.34 -1.03
N THR A 28 -1.31 -15.85 -2.02
CA THR A 28 -1.81 -15.06 -3.15
C THR A 28 -3.31 -14.90 -3.02
N PHE A 29 -3.79 -13.66 -3.11
CA PHE A 29 -5.21 -13.30 -3.12
C PHE A 29 -5.56 -12.78 -4.50
N SER A 30 -6.62 -13.31 -5.12
CA SER A 30 -7.03 -12.85 -6.44
C SER A 30 -8.55 -12.90 -6.66
N ASN A 31 -9.04 -11.94 -7.44
CA ASN A 31 -10.37 -11.93 -8.03
C ASN A 31 -10.24 -11.74 -9.56
N ALA A 32 -11.34 -11.43 -10.25
CA ALA A 32 -11.32 -11.23 -11.71
C ALA A 32 -10.51 -9.99 -12.19
N ARG A 33 -10.19 -9.05 -11.30
CA ARG A 33 -9.58 -7.75 -11.61
C ARG A 33 -8.18 -7.58 -11.05
N VAL A 34 -7.96 -8.00 -9.81
CA VAL A 34 -6.74 -7.75 -9.02
C VAL A 34 -6.21 -9.06 -8.45
N SER A 35 -4.89 -9.17 -8.44
CA SER A 35 -4.16 -10.20 -7.69
C SER A 35 -3.01 -9.56 -6.93
N PHE A 36 -2.68 -10.08 -5.75
CA PHE A 36 -1.49 -9.68 -5.00
C PHE A 36 -0.96 -10.81 -4.11
N ASP A 37 0.34 -10.74 -3.80
CA ASP A 37 1.03 -11.70 -2.97
C ASP A 37 1.39 -11.10 -1.61
N VAL A 38 1.04 -11.78 -0.52
CA VAL A 38 1.50 -11.47 0.84
C VAL A 38 2.66 -12.39 1.19
N GLN A 39 3.83 -11.80 1.40
CA GLN A 39 5.04 -12.54 1.79
C GLN A 39 4.94 -13.02 3.23
N LYS A 40 5.19 -14.32 3.47
CA LYS A 40 5.14 -14.89 4.82
C LYS A 40 6.32 -14.48 5.70
N SER A 41 7.42 -13.99 5.14
CA SER A 41 8.58 -13.59 5.95
C SER A 41 8.34 -12.31 6.74
N ASN A 42 7.61 -11.34 6.17
CA ASN A 42 7.45 -9.99 6.73
C ASN A 42 6.02 -9.42 6.63
N GLY A 43 5.14 -10.07 5.87
CA GLY A 43 3.78 -9.60 5.64
C GLY A 43 3.66 -8.50 4.57
N TYR A 44 4.71 -8.27 3.80
CA TYR A 44 4.70 -7.25 2.74
C TYR A 44 3.93 -7.77 1.53
N ILE A 45 3.27 -6.85 0.83
CA ILE A 45 2.55 -7.12 -0.40
C ILE A 45 3.48 -6.89 -1.60
N GLN A 46 3.48 -7.83 -2.53
CA GLN A 46 4.24 -7.80 -3.78
C GLN A 46 3.35 -8.27 -4.94
N ASN A 47 3.84 -8.14 -6.18
CA ASN A 47 3.17 -8.65 -7.39
C ASN A 47 1.71 -8.21 -7.53
N VAL A 48 1.40 -6.96 -7.14
CA VAL A 48 0.06 -6.39 -7.35
C VAL A 48 -0.16 -6.24 -8.84
N THR A 49 -1.13 -6.97 -9.37
CA THR A 49 -1.50 -6.99 -10.78
C THR A 49 -2.94 -6.54 -10.90
N TYR A 50 -3.23 -5.58 -11.78
CA TYR A 50 -4.57 -5.14 -12.14
C TYR A 50 -4.80 -5.32 -13.63
N GLN A 51 -5.80 -6.13 -14.01
CA GLN A 51 -6.11 -6.46 -15.40
C GLN A 51 -4.90 -6.93 -16.24
N GLY A 52 -3.98 -7.66 -15.61
CA GLY A 52 -2.75 -8.15 -16.26
C GLY A 52 -1.56 -7.19 -16.19
N THR A 53 -1.76 -5.93 -15.77
CA THR A 53 -0.68 -4.94 -15.64
C THR A 53 -0.08 -4.98 -14.23
N SER A 54 1.25 -5.09 -14.14
CA SER A 54 1.97 -5.01 -12.87
C SER A 54 2.03 -3.57 -12.36
N LEU A 55 1.44 -3.34 -11.18
CA LEU A 55 1.35 -2.02 -10.57
C LEU A 55 2.59 -1.67 -9.73
N LEU A 56 3.34 -2.66 -9.27
CA LEU A 56 4.51 -2.47 -8.41
C LEU A 56 5.84 -2.77 -9.10
N GLY A 57 5.88 -3.58 -10.17
CA GLY A 57 7.16 -4.02 -10.75
C GLY A 57 7.98 -4.94 -9.82
N PRO A 58 9.25 -5.24 -10.19
CA PRO A 58 10.11 -6.14 -9.41
C PRO A 58 10.60 -5.49 -8.10
N VAL A 59 10.87 -6.32 -7.10
CA VAL A 59 11.42 -5.84 -5.81
C VAL A 59 12.88 -5.41 -5.96
N SER A 60 13.20 -4.22 -5.48
CA SER A 60 14.57 -3.71 -5.34
C SER A 60 14.66 -2.83 -4.09
N GLY A 61 15.41 -3.28 -3.08
CA GLY A 61 15.44 -2.59 -1.78
C GLY A 61 14.04 -2.51 -1.16
N ASN A 62 13.52 -1.30 -0.96
CA ASN A 62 12.16 -1.04 -0.47
C ASN A 62 11.13 -0.79 -1.61
N ALA A 63 11.57 -0.71 -2.87
CA ALA A 63 10.69 -0.55 -4.02
C ALA A 63 10.17 -1.91 -4.53
N GLY A 64 9.07 -1.89 -5.27
CA GLY A 64 8.35 -3.07 -5.76
C GLY A 64 7.42 -3.72 -4.74
N GLN A 65 7.00 -2.99 -3.71
CA GLN A 65 6.26 -3.54 -2.59
C GLN A 65 5.32 -2.53 -1.91
N LEU A 66 4.26 -3.07 -1.32
CA LEU A 66 3.30 -2.37 -0.48
C LEU A 66 3.41 -2.89 0.95
N TYR A 67 3.63 -2.00 1.92
CA TYR A 67 3.81 -2.40 3.31
C TYR A 67 3.47 -1.27 4.28
N THR A 68 3.30 -1.61 5.55
CA THR A 68 3.18 -0.63 6.62
C THR A 68 4.49 -0.62 7.41
N ASP A 69 5.03 0.57 7.68
CA ASP A 69 6.20 0.75 8.52
C ASP A 69 6.01 1.91 9.51
N TRP A 70 7.00 2.02 10.40
CA TRP A 70 7.13 3.08 11.38
C TRP A 70 8.63 3.20 11.71
N PRO A 71 9.21 4.40 11.67
CA PRO A 71 10.65 4.59 11.95
C PRO A 71 11.10 4.20 13.37
N SER A 72 10.16 4.13 14.32
CA SER A 72 10.44 3.84 15.73
C SER A 72 10.62 2.35 16.03
N ASN A 73 11.58 1.98 16.88
CA ASN A 73 11.69 0.61 17.40
C ASN A 73 10.62 0.26 18.45
N GLY A 74 9.71 1.19 18.78
CA GLY A 74 8.66 0.96 19.77
C GLY A 74 7.66 -0.12 19.35
N PHE A 75 7.41 -0.29 18.05
CA PHE A 75 6.40 -1.21 17.51
C PHE A 75 6.99 -2.23 16.54
N SER A 76 8.16 -2.82 16.79
CA SER A 76 8.80 -3.69 15.79
C SER A 76 7.99 -4.93 15.39
N LEU A 77 8.11 -5.29 14.10
CA LEU A 77 7.73 -6.62 13.60
C LEU A 77 8.53 -7.70 14.34
N VAL A 78 7.92 -8.87 14.55
CA VAL A 78 8.57 -10.01 15.19
C VAL A 78 8.79 -11.13 14.18
N ALA A 79 9.81 -11.95 14.39
CA ALA A 79 10.12 -13.06 13.48
C ALA A 79 8.99 -14.13 13.45
N ASN A 80 8.21 -14.23 14.52
CA ASN A 80 7.18 -15.25 14.73
C ASN A 80 5.75 -14.67 14.68
N SER A 81 5.45 -13.79 13.70
CA SER A 81 4.10 -13.26 13.53
C SER A 81 3.09 -14.39 13.29
N SER A 82 1.92 -14.31 13.93
CA SER A 82 0.79 -15.18 13.61
C SER A 82 0.05 -14.66 12.39
N ARG A 83 -0.55 -15.57 11.62
CA ARG A 83 -1.28 -15.26 10.38
C ARG A 83 -2.60 -15.98 10.40
N GLN A 84 -3.67 -15.25 10.15
CA GLN A 84 -5.02 -15.80 10.02
C GLN A 84 -5.59 -15.41 8.66
N VAL A 85 -5.80 -16.40 7.80
CA VAL A 85 -6.57 -16.22 6.56
C VAL A 85 -8.05 -16.29 6.91
N LEU A 86 -8.81 -15.31 6.42
CA LEU A 86 -10.24 -15.19 6.59
C LEU A 86 -10.89 -15.23 5.21
N GLN A 87 -11.97 -15.99 5.06
CA GLN A 87 -12.66 -16.13 3.78
C GLN A 87 -14.16 -16.12 3.99
N GLY A 88 -14.82 -15.19 3.30
CA GLY A 88 -16.26 -15.12 3.16
C GLY A 88 -16.74 -15.59 1.80
N ARG A 89 -18.01 -15.32 1.49
CA ARG A 89 -18.60 -15.67 0.19
C ARG A 89 -17.98 -14.85 -0.95
N ASP A 90 -17.87 -13.55 -0.73
CA ASP A 90 -17.53 -12.51 -1.71
C ASP A 90 -16.26 -11.73 -1.35
N TRP A 91 -15.49 -12.20 -0.36
CA TRP A 91 -14.27 -11.58 0.10
C TRP A 91 -13.31 -12.59 0.72
N ALA A 92 -12.02 -12.26 0.73
CA ALA A 92 -11.02 -12.94 1.53
C ALA A 92 -9.99 -11.93 2.04
N GLY A 93 -9.25 -12.30 3.08
CA GLY A 93 -8.17 -11.47 3.58
C GLY A 93 -7.27 -12.20 4.55
N ILE A 94 -6.31 -11.45 5.07
CA ILE A 94 -5.34 -11.92 6.05
C ILE A 94 -5.22 -10.92 7.19
N VAL A 95 -5.10 -11.44 8.40
CA VAL A 95 -4.66 -10.70 9.58
C VAL A 95 -3.29 -11.22 9.98
N ILE A 96 -2.31 -10.33 10.01
CA ILE A 96 -0.95 -10.61 10.48
C ILE A 96 -0.78 -9.92 11.82
N THR A 97 -0.44 -10.69 12.85
CA THR A 97 -0.27 -10.18 14.22
C THR A 97 1.15 -10.40 14.69
N ASP A 98 1.85 -9.30 14.94
CA ASP A 98 3.13 -9.24 15.62
C ASP A 98 2.87 -8.89 17.09
N ASN A 99 3.06 -9.86 17.98
CA ASN A 99 2.87 -9.68 19.42
C ASN A 99 4.21 -9.83 20.14
N ASN A 100 4.79 -8.70 20.55
CA ASN A 100 6.05 -8.66 21.27
C ASN A 100 5.79 -8.64 22.78
N THR A 101 5.66 -9.83 23.38
CA THR A 101 5.38 -10.00 24.81
C THR A 101 6.48 -9.45 25.72
N ALA A 102 7.73 -9.35 25.24
CA ALA A 102 8.83 -8.76 26.01
C ALA A 102 8.66 -7.24 26.22
N THR A 103 8.01 -6.57 25.27
CA THR A 103 7.73 -5.13 25.38
C THR A 103 6.30 -4.83 25.80
N GLY A 104 5.34 -5.69 25.44
CA GLY A 104 3.91 -5.42 25.56
C GLY A 104 3.30 -4.77 24.31
N SER A 105 4.04 -4.73 23.20
CA SER A 105 3.61 -4.10 21.94
C SER A 105 2.89 -5.09 21.03
N LEU A 106 1.83 -4.62 20.40
CA LEU A 106 1.01 -5.32 19.43
C LEU A 106 0.95 -4.51 18.13
N VAL A 107 1.27 -5.17 17.03
CA VAL A 107 0.99 -4.66 15.68
C VAL A 107 0.11 -5.67 14.96
N GLN A 108 -1.05 -5.23 14.48
CA GLN A 108 -1.89 -6.02 13.59
C GLN A 108 -2.04 -5.29 12.26
N ARG A 109 -1.61 -5.94 11.18
CA ARG A 109 -1.80 -5.48 9.80
C ARG A 109 -2.81 -6.40 9.15
N SER A 110 -3.75 -5.86 8.38
CA SER A 110 -4.75 -6.68 7.70
C SER A 110 -5.03 -6.19 6.29
N TRP A 111 -5.23 -7.14 5.38
CA TRP A 111 -5.44 -6.89 3.96
C TRP A 111 -6.60 -7.73 3.47
N PHE A 112 -7.57 -7.10 2.81
CA PHE A 112 -8.76 -7.77 2.30
C PHE A 112 -9.02 -7.41 0.84
N LEU A 113 -9.53 -8.38 0.10
CA LEU A 113 -10.01 -8.25 -1.25
C LEU A 113 -11.47 -8.67 -1.30
N ARG A 114 -12.29 -7.91 -2.04
CA ARG A 114 -13.66 -8.26 -2.39
C ARG A 114 -13.72 -8.66 -3.86
N ASP A 115 -14.65 -9.52 -4.24
CA ASP A 115 -14.74 -10.10 -5.58
C ASP A 115 -14.78 -9.06 -6.72
N GLU A 116 -15.77 -8.16 -6.71
CA GLU A 116 -16.03 -7.27 -7.85
C GLU A 116 -15.23 -5.96 -7.80
N GLU A 117 -14.33 -5.80 -6.83
CA GLU A 117 -13.60 -4.56 -6.56
C GLU A 117 -12.13 -4.64 -7.00
N SER A 118 -11.54 -3.49 -7.33
CA SER A 118 -10.11 -3.35 -7.56
C SER A 118 -9.35 -2.79 -6.35
N GLY A 119 -10.04 -2.62 -5.22
CA GLY A 119 -9.47 -2.08 -3.99
C GLY A 119 -8.86 -3.17 -3.11
N ILE A 120 -7.66 -2.92 -2.59
CA ILE A 120 -7.06 -3.69 -1.50
C ILE A 120 -7.36 -2.92 -0.21
N HIS A 121 -8.21 -3.49 0.64
CA HIS A 121 -8.65 -2.84 1.88
C HIS A 121 -7.64 -3.11 2.99
N SER A 122 -7.16 -2.07 3.65
CA SER A 122 -6.11 -2.16 4.65
C SER A 122 -6.56 -1.69 6.02
N PHE A 123 -6.16 -2.40 7.08
CA PHE A 123 -6.36 -1.98 8.46
C PHE A 123 -5.06 -2.12 9.24
N LEU A 124 -4.81 -1.15 10.11
CA LEU A 124 -3.69 -1.15 11.04
C LEU A 124 -4.20 -0.97 12.47
N ARG A 125 -3.73 -1.82 13.37
CA ARG A 125 -3.89 -1.64 14.82
C ARG A 125 -2.53 -1.66 15.48
N LEU A 126 -2.25 -0.61 16.24
CA LEU A 126 -1.12 -0.53 17.16
C LEU A 126 -1.68 -0.49 18.58
N ALA A 127 -1.14 -1.31 19.48
CA ALA A 127 -1.50 -1.26 20.90
C ALA A 127 -0.28 -1.55 21.78
N TYR A 128 -0.25 -0.93 22.94
CA TYR A 128 0.80 -1.13 23.92
C TYR A 128 0.19 -1.29 25.30
N PHE A 129 0.61 -2.33 26.02
CA PHE A 129 0.27 -2.51 27.42
C PHE A 129 1.42 -3.17 28.17
N ASN A 130 1.94 -2.48 29.18
CA ASN A 130 2.96 -3.01 30.06
C ASN A 130 2.85 -2.35 31.46
N GLU A 131 2.57 -3.14 32.48
CA GLU A 131 2.33 -2.65 33.85
C GLU A 131 3.60 -2.10 34.51
N THR A 132 4.78 -2.63 34.16
CA THR A 132 6.05 -2.25 34.80
C THR A 132 6.82 -1.19 34.01
N LYS A 133 6.54 -1.05 32.71
CA LYS A 133 7.05 0.00 31.83
C LYS A 133 5.88 0.68 31.12
N PRO A 134 5.27 1.73 31.68
CA PRO A 134 4.05 2.32 31.10
C PRO A 134 4.28 3.15 29.83
N ASN A 135 5.51 3.25 29.33
CA ASN A 135 5.86 4.05 28.16
C ASN A 135 6.79 3.28 27.22
N GLN A 136 6.34 3.10 25.97
CA GLN A 136 7.10 2.42 24.90
C GLN A 136 8.00 3.37 24.10
N GLY A 137 7.93 4.68 24.35
CA GLY A 137 8.58 5.72 23.57
C GLY A 137 7.64 6.31 22.51
N ALA A 138 8.18 7.20 21.68
CA ALA A 138 7.42 7.82 20.60
C ALA A 138 7.20 6.82 19.46
N LEU A 139 5.96 6.78 18.92
CA LEU A 139 5.68 6.11 17.64
C LEU A 139 6.39 6.84 16.48
N GLY A 140 6.47 8.16 16.56
CA GLY A 140 7.03 9.02 15.51
C GLY A 140 6.04 9.17 14.37
N GLU A 141 5.93 8.14 13.54
CA GLU A 141 5.09 8.10 12.35
C GLU A 141 4.58 6.67 12.14
N SER A 142 3.42 6.52 11.50
CA SER A 142 2.99 5.26 10.90
C SER A 142 2.58 5.49 9.46
N ARG A 143 3.16 4.72 8.54
CA ARG A 143 2.93 4.88 7.11
C ARG A 143 2.47 3.58 6.49
N THR A 144 1.60 3.69 5.51
CA THR A 144 1.37 2.62 4.54
C THR A 144 1.91 3.07 3.20
N MET A 145 2.91 2.36 2.71
CA MET A 145 3.74 2.78 1.59
C MET A 145 3.45 1.91 0.38
N PHE A 146 2.92 2.50 -0.68
CA PHE A 146 2.83 1.88 -2.00
C PHE A 146 4.05 2.34 -2.81
N ARG A 147 5.07 1.49 -2.94
CA ARG A 147 6.36 1.87 -3.55
C ARG A 147 6.58 1.15 -4.86
N PRO A 148 6.09 1.67 -5.99
CA PRO A 148 6.30 1.03 -7.28
C PRO A 148 7.77 1.11 -7.73
N ASN A 149 8.15 0.14 -8.55
CA ASN A 149 9.43 0.03 -9.23
C ASN A 149 9.16 -0.30 -10.72
N THR A 150 8.41 0.58 -11.37
CA THR A 150 7.93 0.41 -12.74
C THR A 150 7.78 1.78 -13.40
N PRO A 151 8.06 1.92 -14.72
CA PRO A 151 7.89 3.19 -15.43
C PRO A 151 6.41 3.55 -15.69
N LEU A 152 5.46 2.73 -15.22
CA LEU A 152 4.03 2.96 -15.41
C LEU A 152 3.59 4.33 -14.86
N TRP A 153 4.03 4.68 -13.66
CA TRP A 153 3.56 5.86 -12.95
C TRP A 153 4.34 7.08 -13.38
N THR A 154 3.66 8.00 -14.04
CA THR A 154 4.28 9.23 -14.57
C THR A 154 3.86 10.45 -13.77
N HIS A 155 2.70 10.43 -13.12
CA HIS A 155 2.16 11.58 -12.41
C HIS A 155 1.89 11.26 -10.95
N ILE A 156 2.12 12.27 -10.12
CA ILE A 156 1.72 12.32 -8.72
C ILE A 156 0.46 13.17 -8.64
N VAL A 157 -0.56 12.67 -7.96
CA VAL A 157 -1.85 13.34 -7.82
C VAL A 157 -2.21 13.40 -6.35
N THR A 158 -2.17 14.60 -5.79
CA THR A 158 -2.53 14.78 -4.38
C THR A 158 -3.99 15.20 -4.23
N ASN A 159 -4.51 16.03 -5.14
CA ASN A 159 -5.94 16.35 -5.20
C ASN A 159 -6.30 16.85 -6.62
N ASN A 160 -7.48 17.44 -6.79
CA ASN A 160 -7.95 17.95 -8.08
C ASN A 160 -7.23 19.23 -8.56
N GLU A 161 -6.46 19.87 -7.70
CA GLU A 161 -5.73 21.11 -7.98
C GLU A 161 -4.22 20.88 -8.05
N GLN A 162 -3.69 19.98 -7.20
CA GLN A 162 -2.27 19.69 -7.09
C GLN A 162 -1.93 18.32 -7.70
N TYR A 163 -1.40 18.34 -8.92
CA TYR A 163 -0.88 17.18 -9.63
C TYR A 163 0.18 17.60 -10.65
N ALA A 164 1.21 16.77 -10.84
CA ALA A 164 2.23 16.99 -11.85
C ALA A 164 2.93 15.68 -12.24
N THR A 165 3.64 15.69 -13.36
CA THR A 165 4.59 14.64 -13.73
C THR A 165 5.70 14.56 -12.68
N HIS A 166 6.05 13.38 -12.17
CA HIS A 166 7.21 13.24 -11.28
C HIS A 166 8.53 13.56 -12.02
N PRO A 167 9.59 14.02 -11.32
CA PRO A 167 10.87 14.31 -11.97
C PRO A 167 11.42 13.09 -12.70
N SER A 168 11.92 13.30 -13.92
CA SER A 168 12.57 12.23 -14.68
C SER A 168 13.85 11.71 -14.01
N ASP A 169 14.26 10.48 -14.35
CA ASP A 169 15.56 9.93 -13.93
C ASP A 169 16.73 10.87 -14.27
N GLN A 170 16.64 11.59 -15.39
CA GLN A 170 17.65 12.57 -15.79
C GLN A 170 17.65 13.79 -14.87
N ALA A 171 16.46 14.31 -14.51
CA ALA A 171 16.34 15.41 -13.55
C ALA A 171 16.89 15.03 -12.18
N ILE A 172 16.55 13.84 -11.67
CA ILE A 172 17.05 13.31 -10.40
C ILE A 172 18.57 13.12 -10.47
N ALA A 173 19.11 12.54 -11.55
CA ALA A 173 20.55 12.30 -11.68
C ALA A 173 21.39 13.59 -11.75
N ASN A 174 20.79 14.72 -12.15
CA ASN A 174 21.45 16.01 -12.27
C ASN A 174 21.04 16.99 -11.16
N GLU A 175 20.23 16.55 -10.19
CA GLU A 175 19.67 17.45 -9.17
C GLU A 175 20.76 18.13 -8.32
N ILE A 176 20.47 19.36 -7.89
CA ILE A 176 21.32 20.07 -6.94
C ILE A 176 20.54 20.23 -5.64
N GLN A 177 20.97 19.56 -4.57
CA GLN A 177 20.36 19.76 -3.26
C GLN A 177 20.62 21.19 -2.77
N VAL A 178 19.54 21.92 -2.50
CA VAL A 178 19.60 23.33 -2.04
C VAL A 178 19.12 23.50 -0.61
N GLN A 179 18.33 22.55 -0.09
CA GLN A 179 17.90 22.47 1.30
C GLN A 179 17.61 21.00 1.67
N ASP A 180 17.36 20.72 2.95
CA ASP A 180 16.80 19.44 3.38
C ASP A 180 15.57 19.06 2.53
N ALA A 181 15.61 17.84 1.99
CA ALA A 181 14.60 17.29 1.10
C ALA A 181 14.12 18.24 -0.03
N THR A 182 15.01 19.11 -0.55
CA THR A 182 14.70 20.07 -1.61
C THR A 182 15.84 20.21 -2.60
N TRP A 183 15.52 20.11 -3.88
CA TRP A 183 16.47 20.06 -4.97
C TRP A 183 16.06 20.99 -6.11
N TYR A 184 17.04 21.67 -6.68
CA TYR A 184 16.90 22.36 -7.95
C TYR A 184 17.08 21.35 -9.10
N ILE A 185 16.09 21.26 -9.99
CA ILE A 185 16.10 20.29 -11.10
C ILE A 185 15.94 20.94 -12.49
N ALA A 186 15.80 22.26 -12.55
CA ALA A 186 15.70 23.02 -13.81
C ALA A 186 17.03 23.15 -14.59
N ASN A 187 18.08 22.43 -14.20
CA ASN A 187 19.27 22.26 -15.04
C ASN A 187 19.09 21.17 -16.13
N THR A 188 17.96 20.47 -16.13
CA THR A 188 17.59 19.51 -17.19
C THR A 188 16.68 20.17 -18.21
N PRO A 189 17.14 20.41 -19.46
CA PRO A 189 16.31 21.05 -20.47
C PRO A 189 15.06 20.23 -20.76
N ASN A 190 13.91 20.91 -20.88
CA ASN A 190 12.61 20.31 -21.21
C ASN A 190 11.96 19.39 -20.16
N GLU A 191 12.48 19.35 -18.93
CA GLU A 191 11.91 18.54 -17.84
C GLU A 191 10.40 18.79 -17.67
N PRO A 192 9.55 17.75 -17.81
CA PRO A 192 8.10 17.88 -17.67
C PRO A 192 7.66 18.47 -16.34
N TYR A 193 8.21 17.99 -15.21
CA TYR A 193 7.89 18.53 -13.89
C TYR A 193 8.12 20.04 -13.82
N VAL A 194 9.24 20.53 -14.36
CA VAL A 194 9.59 21.96 -14.32
C VAL A 194 8.60 22.82 -15.10
N LYS A 195 8.04 22.28 -16.20
CA LYS A 195 7.03 22.98 -17.00
C LYS A 195 5.67 23.03 -16.33
N GLU A 196 5.35 22.00 -15.55
CA GLU A 196 4.04 21.81 -14.94
C GLU A 196 3.93 22.41 -13.54
N GLU A 197 5.02 22.37 -12.77
CA GLU A 197 5.02 22.63 -11.33
C GLU A 197 6.02 23.72 -10.92
N ALA A 198 7.33 23.41 -10.88
CA ALA A 198 8.34 24.34 -10.37
C ALA A 198 9.78 23.94 -10.76
N ASP A 199 10.71 24.90 -10.71
CA ASP A 199 12.16 24.66 -10.87
C ASP A 199 12.75 23.78 -9.74
N TYR A 200 12.05 23.72 -8.61
CA TYR A 200 12.45 22.98 -7.42
C TYR A 200 11.52 21.80 -7.18
N TRP A 201 12.13 20.65 -6.96
CA TRP A 201 11.46 19.48 -6.41
C TRP A 201 11.68 19.44 -4.90
N THR A 202 10.62 19.27 -4.12
CA THR A 202 10.74 18.97 -2.70
C THR A 202 9.80 17.86 -2.32
N LYS A 203 10.22 17.05 -1.33
CA LYS A 203 9.37 16.02 -0.72
C LYS A 203 8.01 16.59 -0.26
N TYR A 204 7.96 17.90 0.05
CA TYR A 204 6.78 18.56 0.61
C TYR A 204 5.84 19.17 -0.43
N THR A 205 6.17 19.22 -1.73
CA THR A 205 5.34 19.89 -2.76
C THR A 205 3.94 19.27 -2.82
N PHE A 206 3.89 17.95 -2.64
CA PHE A 206 2.66 17.14 -2.73
C PHE A 206 2.11 16.76 -1.35
N ALA A 207 2.52 17.47 -0.30
CA ALA A 207 1.87 17.37 1.00
C ALA A 207 0.47 17.97 0.93
N ASP A 208 -0.48 17.35 1.61
CA ASP A 208 -1.86 17.82 1.59
C ASP A 208 -2.56 17.51 2.89
N ASN A 209 -3.69 18.17 3.08
CA ASN A 209 -4.53 17.91 4.22
C ASN A 209 -5.09 16.49 4.14
N GLN A 210 -5.20 15.86 5.29
CA GLN A 210 -5.81 14.53 5.40
C GLN A 210 -7.31 14.56 5.12
N THR A 211 -7.96 15.71 4.88
CA THR A 211 -9.42 15.77 4.63
C THR A 211 -9.78 15.40 3.20
N ASN A 212 -8.86 15.59 2.25
CA ASN A 212 -8.99 15.07 0.91
C ASN A 212 -9.13 13.53 0.91
N LYS A 213 -9.89 13.01 -0.05
CA LYS A 213 -10.38 11.62 -0.02
C LYS A 213 -9.49 10.64 -0.77
N ALA A 214 -8.75 11.10 -1.76
CA ALA A 214 -7.97 10.27 -2.64
C ALA A 214 -6.67 10.98 -3.01
N HIS A 215 -5.56 10.27 -2.82
CA HIS A 215 -4.22 10.66 -3.22
C HIS A 215 -3.61 9.49 -3.96
N GLY A 216 -2.79 9.72 -4.98
CA GLY A 216 -2.39 8.60 -5.81
C GLY A 216 -1.39 8.90 -6.90
N LEU A 217 -1.26 7.89 -7.75
CA LEU A 217 -0.39 7.86 -8.91
C LEU A 217 -1.23 7.63 -10.15
N TYR A 218 -0.83 8.27 -11.25
CA TYR A 218 -1.43 8.09 -12.57
C TYR A 218 -0.35 7.74 -13.60
N GLY A 219 -0.74 6.93 -14.57
CA GLY A 219 0.17 6.38 -15.56
C GLY A 219 -0.54 5.92 -16.84
N VAL A 220 0.23 5.78 -17.90
CA VAL A 220 -0.22 5.17 -19.16
C VAL A 220 0.81 4.10 -19.54
N ASP A 221 0.35 2.89 -19.84
CA ASP A 221 1.24 1.81 -20.22
C ASP A 221 1.70 1.91 -21.69
N ALA A 222 2.55 0.97 -22.12
CA ALA A 222 3.07 0.94 -23.49
C ALA A 222 1.99 0.68 -24.57
N SER A 223 0.82 0.15 -24.18
CA SER A 223 -0.32 -0.09 -25.07
C SER A 223 -1.23 1.13 -25.19
N GLY A 224 -1.03 2.15 -24.34
CA GLY A 224 -1.85 3.35 -24.28
C GLY A 224 -2.99 3.29 -23.25
N ASP A 225 -3.05 2.24 -22.43
CA ASP A 225 -4.08 2.09 -21.40
C ASP A 225 -3.73 2.92 -20.16
N ALA A 226 -4.72 3.64 -19.64
CA ALA A 226 -4.56 4.53 -18.48
C ALA A 226 -4.80 3.79 -17.15
N PHE A 227 -3.94 4.03 -16.17
CA PHE A 227 -3.97 3.41 -14.85
C PHE A 227 -3.94 4.46 -13.75
N GLY A 228 -4.62 4.17 -12.64
CA GLY A 228 -4.57 4.95 -11.41
C GLY A 228 -4.47 4.05 -10.19
N ALA A 229 -3.63 4.43 -9.23
CA ALA A 229 -3.55 3.82 -7.92
C ALA A 229 -3.84 4.88 -6.86
N TRP A 230 -4.94 4.70 -6.11
CA TRP A 230 -5.42 5.70 -5.16
C TRP A 230 -5.41 5.13 -3.74
N TRP A 231 -4.76 5.85 -2.82
CA TRP A 231 -4.98 5.69 -1.41
C TRP A 231 -6.25 6.46 -1.01
N VAL A 232 -7.26 5.71 -0.54
CA VAL A 232 -8.57 6.24 -0.16
C VAL A 232 -8.81 6.00 1.31
N VAL A 233 -9.02 7.08 2.06
CA VAL A 233 -9.24 7.00 3.52
C VAL A 233 -10.72 7.19 3.85
N GLY A 234 -11.39 6.09 4.18
CA GLY A 234 -12.80 6.10 4.60
C GLY A 234 -13.02 6.54 6.04
N GLN A 235 -12.02 6.40 6.92
CA GLN A 235 -12.13 6.69 8.36
C GLN A 235 -10.85 7.33 8.88
N LYS A 236 -10.98 8.48 9.56
CA LYS A 236 -9.86 9.35 9.98
C LYS A 236 -9.81 9.60 11.49
N ASP A 237 -10.70 8.98 12.26
CA ASP A 237 -10.84 9.21 13.72
C ASP A 237 -9.58 8.86 14.53
N THR A 238 -8.66 8.08 13.97
CA THR A 238 -7.39 7.70 14.60
C THR A 238 -6.19 8.49 14.06
N PHE A 239 -6.41 9.48 13.19
CA PHE A 239 -5.35 10.37 12.71
C PHE A 239 -5.10 11.48 13.72
N PHE A 240 -3.85 11.94 13.78
CA PHE A 240 -3.41 12.99 14.71
C PHE A 240 -3.32 14.35 13.99
N GLY A 241 -3.49 15.45 14.72
CA GLY A 241 -3.32 16.82 14.21
C GLY A 241 -4.63 17.52 13.80
N GLY A 242 -5.74 16.80 13.70
CA GLY A 242 -7.05 17.39 13.39
C GLY A 242 -7.23 17.77 11.91
N PRO A 243 -8.33 18.46 11.55
CA PRO A 243 -8.74 18.65 10.15
C PRO A 243 -7.80 19.53 9.31
N ASN A 244 -6.93 20.32 9.94
CA ASN A 244 -5.97 21.18 9.25
C ASN A 244 -4.56 20.57 9.21
N HIS A 245 -4.40 19.31 9.60
CA HIS A 245 -3.12 18.63 9.55
C HIS A 245 -2.75 18.27 8.11
N PHE A 246 -1.52 18.64 7.73
CA PHE A 246 -0.92 18.31 6.44
C PHE A 246 0.12 17.21 6.63
N ASP A 247 0.12 16.26 5.72
CA ASP A 247 1.08 15.16 5.72
C ASP A 247 1.55 14.82 4.31
N LEU A 248 2.58 13.99 4.24
CA LEU A 248 3.10 13.45 3.00
C LEU A 248 2.14 12.38 2.46
N MET A 249 1.30 12.76 1.49
CA MET A 249 0.30 11.87 0.91
C MET A 249 0.84 11.04 -0.24
N VAL A 250 1.64 11.68 -1.10
CA VAL A 250 2.38 11.04 -2.18
C VAL A 250 3.74 11.73 -2.25
N ASP A 251 4.81 10.95 -2.22
CA ASP A 251 6.16 11.44 -2.47
C ASP A 251 6.79 10.73 -3.67
N GLY A 252 7.57 11.48 -4.44
CA GLY A 252 8.15 11.05 -5.72
C GLY A 252 9.61 10.61 -5.64
N ILE A 253 10.14 10.37 -4.44
CA ILE A 253 11.56 10.00 -4.26
C ILE A 253 11.64 8.55 -3.79
N ALA A 254 12.17 7.69 -4.67
CA ALA A 254 12.44 6.28 -4.41
C ALA A 254 13.76 6.08 -3.65
#